data_AF-F0IEF1-F1
#
_entry.id   AF-F0IEF1-F1
#
_cell.length_a   1.000
_cell.length_b   1.000
_cell.length_c   1.000
_cell.angle_alpha   90.00
_cell.angle_beta   90.00
_cell.angle_gamma   90.00
#
_symmetry.space_group_name_H-M   'P 1'
#
loop_
_entity.id
_entity.type
_entity.pdbx_description
1 polymer ?
#
loop_
_entity_poly.entity_id
_entity_poly.type
_entity_poly.pdbx_seq_one_letter_code
_entity_poly.pdbx_strand_id
1 'polypeptide(L)'
;MNFMAAFQLLGAYDRYYYSIKDLEKRSFLADNNWLGEISRREKAGQASAIDIQGGHSQYVAYYGTTSAFFLGFQYFKMYGDLLDLAITNKAINESQRILSKNFKKVWGKGIGNVGKTLTEASSIGKYTKEAIAKEKGFTDILPNLLKKEGLTMDDFHYMMQKHANALTPNEIKKLTRIRKAIPKPDKNTLMQKVVTKETMNRYIEGKYAGEVGGSVAIASDTKHLKTFEDYYYGLRLDYKLSNGKYEFYLEEGSCGVIRFKSTEVPDKIIIPKGGTFDEWNYPFTSTGFTSGNNGRLGVPEWNLPERIKFTDGDEIWEVFNDGTQRLRGVYNEDLGKFISK
;
A
#
# COMPACT_ATOMS: atom_id res chain seq x y z
N MET A 1 2.60 31.87 13.46
CA MET A 1 3.62 30.80 13.57
C MET A 1 4.26 30.65 12.20
N ASN A 2 5.56 30.95 12.09
CA ASN A 2 6.25 31.00 10.81
C ASN A 2 6.27 29.59 10.18
N PHE A 3 6.00 29.44 8.88
CA PHE A 3 5.81 28.14 8.20
C PHE A 3 6.98 27.17 8.47
N MET A 4 8.17 27.72 8.61
CA MET A 4 9.42 27.04 8.99
C MET A 4 9.40 26.39 10.38
N ALA A 5 8.77 27.02 11.37
CA ALA A 5 8.72 26.53 12.75
C ALA A 5 7.78 25.31 12.89
N ALA A 6 6.76 25.22 12.05
CA ALA A 6 5.81 24.09 12.05
C ALA A 6 6.45 22.81 11.53
N PHE A 7 7.25 22.89 10.46
CA PHE A 7 7.92 21.70 9.92
C PHE A 7 9.11 21.25 10.79
N GLN A 8 9.82 22.17 11.47
CA GLN A 8 10.91 21.82 12.41
C GLN A 8 10.41 21.01 13.61
N LEU A 9 9.21 21.30 14.11
CA LEU A 9 8.61 20.60 15.24
C LEU A 9 8.18 19.16 14.92
N LEU A 10 8.06 18.81 13.63
CA LEU A 10 7.53 17.54 13.14
C LEU A 10 8.61 16.51 12.78
N GLY A 11 9.90 16.82 12.98
CA GLY A 11 11.00 15.87 12.80
C GLY A 11 11.23 15.40 11.36
N ALA A 12 10.68 16.09 10.36
CA ALA A 12 10.74 15.72 8.94
C ALA A 12 12.04 16.14 8.21
N TYR A 13 13.17 16.16 8.93
CA TYR A 13 14.45 16.65 8.39
C TYR A 13 15.63 15.80 8.84
N ASP A 14 16.59 15.58 7.93
CA ASP A 14 17.99 15.41 8.27
C ASP A 14 18.78 16.64 7.78
N ARG A 15 19.62 17.19 8.65
CA ARG A 15 20.52 18.30 8.27
C ARG A 15 21.65 17.72 7.43
N TYR A 16 21.75 18.12 6.17
CA TYR A 16 22.92 17.78 5.35
C TYR A 16 24.08 18.71 5.71
N TYR A 17 25.04 18.17 6.46
CA TYR A 17 26.26 18.89 6.82
C TYR A 17 27.33 18.59 5.77
N TYR A 18 27.95 19.63 5.20
CA TYR A 18 29.19 19.50 4.45
C TYR A 18 30.32 20.23 5.17
N SER A 19 31.54 19.75 4.98
CA SER A 19 32.74 20.40 5.51
C SER A 19 33.20 21.53 4.56
N ILE A 20 33.44 22.73 5.09
CA ILE A 20 34.00 23.84 4.29
C ILE A 20 35.35 23.45 3.67
N LYS A 21 36.16 22.68 4.40
CA LYS A 21 37.44 22.14 3.89
C LYS A 21 37.27 21.19 2.70
N ASP A 22 36.10 20.56 2.53
CA ASP A 22 35.84 19.69 1.39
C ASP A 22 35.31 20.45 0.17
N LEU A 23 34.71 21.62 0.36
CA LEU A 23 34.37 22.53 -0.74
C LEU A 23 35.61 23.27 -1.25
N GLU A 24 36.50 23.70 -0.37
CA GLU A 24 37.76 24.37 -0.74
C GLU A 24 38.68 23.48 -1.60
N LYS A 25 38.58 22.15 -1.47
CA LYS A 25 39.33 21.17 -2.30
C LYS A 25 38.80 21.05 -3.72
N ARG A 26 37.63 21.60 -4.04
CA ARG A 26 37.05 21.53 -5.38
C ARG A 26 37.69 22.60 -6.26
N SER A 27 38.47 22.14 -7.23
CA SER A 27 39.32 22.96 -8.11
C SER A 27 38.60 24.13 -8.79
N PHE A 28 37.32 24.02 -9.12
CA PHE A 28 36.55 25.10 -9.76
C PHE A 28 36.09 26.21 -8.79
N LEU A 29 36.19 26.01 -7.48
CA LEU A 29 35.82 26.99 -6.44
C LEU A 29 37.00 27.80 -5.91
N ALA A 30 38.24 27.42 -6.23
CA ALA A 30 39.42 28.09 -5.69
C ALA A 30 39.56 29.55 -6.19
N ASP A 31 39.03 29.86 -7.38
CA ASP A 31 39.31 31.12 -8.09
C ASP A 31 38.18 32.16 -8.06
N ASN A 32 37.09 31.91 -7.32
CA ASN A 32 35.91 32.79 -7.32
C ASN A 32 35.51 33.24 -5.90
N ASN A 33 34.94 34.44 -5.74
CA ASN A 33 34.36 34.92 -4.46
C ASN A 33 33.00 34.25 -4.15
N TRP A 34 32.94 32.93 -4.35
CA TRP A 34 31.72 32.12 -4.24
C TRP A 34 31.15 32.15 -2.83
N LEU A 35 32.02 32.14 -1.81
CA LEU A 35 31.61 32.18 -0.40
C LEU A 35 30.91 33.50 -0.06
N GLY A 36 31.44 34.63 -0.56
CA GLY A 36 30.83 35.95 -0.38
C GLY A 36 29.49 36.10 -1.10
N GLU A 37 29.38 35.54 -2.31
CA GLU A 37 28.13 35.57 -3.10
C GLU A 37 27.03 34.71 -2.47
N ILE A 38 27.37 33.49 -2.03
CA ILE A 38 26.44 32.62 -1.29
C ILE A 38 25.96 33.34 -0.03
N SER A 39 26.89 33.90 0.76
CA SER A 39 26.54 34.56 2.02
C SER A 39 25.61 35.77 1.81
N ARG A 40 25.83 36.57 0.75
CA ARG A 40 24.94 37.69 0.39
C ARG A 40 23.56 37.20 -0.04
N ARG A 41 23.48 36.24 -0.97
CA ARG A 41 22.20 35.76 -1.51
C ARG A 41 21.38 35.07 -0.44
N GLU A 42 22.00 34.28 0.42
CA GLU A 42 21.29 33.61 1.52
C GLU A 42 20.75 34.60 2.56
N LYS A 43 21.49 35.69 2.87
CA LYS A 43 20.97 36.78 3.70
C LYS A 43 19.74 37.47 3.08
N ALA A 44 19.65 37.47 1.76
CA ALA A 44 18.49 37.98 1.01
C ALA A 44 17.40 36.90 0.78
N GLY A 45 17.56 35.69 1.31
CA GLY A 45 16.62 34.58 1.11
C GLY A 45 16.66 33.96 -0.29
N GLN A 46 17.74 34.17 -1.04
CA GLN A 46 17.94 33.71 -2.41
C GLN A 46 18.98 32.58 -2.47
N ALA A 47 18.81 31.66 -3.42
CA ALA A 47 19.76 30.55 -3.65
C ALA A 47 20.89 30.98 -4.62
N SER A 48 22.07 30.35 -4.48
CA SER A 48 23.21 30.56 -5.38
C SER A 48 23.76 29.22 -5.88
N ALA A 49 23.90 29.10 -7.20
CA ALA A 49 24.52 27.93 -7.83
C ALA A 49 26.04 27.97 -7.64
N ILE A 50 26.65 26.80 -7.55
CA ILE A 50 28.06 26.62 -7.19
C ILE A 50 28.80 25.95 -8.34
N ASP A 51 28.15 25.08 -9.11
CA ASP A 51 28.69 24.52 -10.35
C ASP A 51 27.60 24.38 -11.42
N ILE A 52 28.00 24.28 -12.69
CA ILE A 52 27.15 23.87 -13.81
C ILE A 52 27.83 22.70 -14.52
N GLN A 53 27.33 21.49 -14.30
CA GLN A 53 27.83 20.28 -14.96
C GLN A 53 26.76 19.71 -15.90
N GLY A 54 27.12 19.51 -17.17
CA GLY A 54 26.21 18.92 -18.16
C GLY A 54 24.93 19.73 -18.42
N GLY A 55 24.96 21.06 -18.21
CA GLY A 55 23.77 21.92 -18.32
C GLY A 55 22.90 21.98 -17.06
N HIS A 56 23.33 21.39 -15.95
CA HIS A 56 22.60 21.37 -14.69
C HIS A 56 23.37 22.09 -13.58
N SER A 57 22.69 23.01 -12.88
CA SER A 57 23.29 23.77 -11.77
C SER A 57 23.27 22.97 -10.46
N GLN A 58 24.43 22.82 -9.81
CA GLN A 58 24.58 22.26 -8.46
C GLN A 58 24.64 23.40 -7.44
N TYR A 59 23.92 23.29 -6.33
CA TYR A 59 23.81 24.33 -5.29
C TYR A 59 24.27 23.76 -3.94
N VAL A 60 24.88 24.58 -3.07
CA VAL A 60 25.09 24.25 -1.65
C VAL A 60 24.69 25.43 -0.74
N ALA A 61 24.38 25.12 0.53
CA ALA A 61 23.81 26.05 1.50
C ALA A 61 24.73 26.30 2.70
N TYR A 62 24.94 27.55 3.14
CA TYR A 62 25.81 27.82 4.29
C TYR A 62 25.31 27.15 5.58
N TYR A 63 26.26 26.79 6.43
CA TYR A 63 26.07 26.12 7.71
C TYR A 63 24.87 26.69 8.50
N GLY A 64 23.80 25.90 8.61
CA GLY A 64 22.63 26.22 9.43
C GLY A 64 21.58 27.16 8.82
N THR A 65 21.61 27.44 7.51
CA THR A 65 20.57 28.25 6.84
C THR A 65 19.46 27.40 6.20
N THR A 66 18.30 28.01 6.00
CA THR A 66 17.06 27.36 5.51
C THR A 66 16.94 27.36 3.98
N SER A 67 18.00 27.77 3.27
CA SER A 67 18.09 27.83 1.80
C SER A 67 17.96 26.45 1.14
N ALA A 68 18.26 25.37 1.86
CA ALA A 68 17.99 23.99 1.46
C ALA A 68 16.49 23.73 1.14
N PHE A 69 15.57 24.52 1.70
CA PHE A 69 14.13 24.43 1.44
C PHE A 69 13.76 24.84 0.00
N PHE A 70 14.36 25.91 -0.52
CA PHE A 70 14.13 26.34 -1.92
C PHE A 70 14.75 25.37 -2.93
N LEU A 71 15.86 24.75 -2.53
CA LEU A 71 16.56 23.69 -3.26
C LEU A 71 15.65 22.48 -3.50
N GLY A 72 14.96 21.99 -2.48
CA GLY A 72 13.98 20.90 -2.64
C GLY A 72 12.85 21.27 -3.59
N PHE A 73 12.28 22.48 -3.45
CA PHE A 73 11.14 22.92 -4.26
C PHE A 73 11.49 23.17 -5.74
N GLN A 74 12.69 23.71 -6.03
CA GLN A 74 13.15 23.83 -7.42
C GLN A 74 13.58 22.48 -8.00
N TYR A 75 14.18 21.57 -7.21
CA TYR A 75 14.42 20.19 -7.64
C TYR A 75 13.10 19.49 -8.00
N PHE A 76 12.05 19.68 -7.20
CA PHE A 76 10.70 19.16 -7.48
C PHE A 76 10.11 19.73 -8.77
N LYS A 77 10.39 21.00 -9.06
CA LYS A 77 9.91 21.67 -10.29
C LYS A 77 10.67 21.20 -11.54
N MET A 78 11.96 20.90 -11.40
CA MET A 78 12.84 20.44 -12.51
C MET A 78 12.63 18.94 -12.82
N TYR A 79 12.30 18.12 -11.83
CA TYR A 79 11.92 16.72 -12.02
C TYR A 79 10.46 16.52 -12.45
N GLY A 80 9.62 17.55 -12.29
CA GLY A 80 8.24 17.55 -12.79
C GLY A 80 8.13 17.34 -14.30
N ASP A 81 9.20 17.61 -15.06
CA ASP A 81 9.25 17.40 -16.50
C ASP A 81 9.82 16.01 -16.90
N LEU A 82 10.31 15.17 -15.96
CA LEU A 82 11.05 13.95 -16.34
C LEU A 82 10.75 12.62 -15.63
N LEU A 83 9.96 12.52 -14.55
CA LEU A 83 9.15 11.33 -14.17
C LEU A 83 8.68 11.31 -12.70
N ASP A 84 7.52 10.68 -12.56
CA ASP A 84 6.91 9.94 -11.44
C ASP A 84 6.05 10.68 -10.39
N LEU A 85 4.75 10.34 -10.42
CA LEU A 85 3.64 10.95 -9.66
C LEU A 85 3.74 10.74 -8.14
N ALA A 86 4.47 9.73 -7.68
CA ALA A 86 4.41 9.24 -6.31
C ALA A 86 5.04 10.19 -5.27
N ILE A 87 6.13 10.88 -5.64
CA ILE A 87 6.87 11.75 -4.71
C ILE A 87 6.17 13.12 -4.61
N THR A 88 5.64 13.63 -5.73
CA THR A 88 4.86 14.87 -5.82
C THR A 88 3.59 14.82 -4.95
N ASN A 89 2.92 13.66 -4.90
CA ASN A 89 1.69 13.46 -4.13
C ASN A 89 1.90 13.46 -2.60
N LYS A 90 3.06 13.02 -2.12
CA LYS A 90 3.37 13.01 -0.69
C LYS A 90 3.59 14.44 -0.16
N ALA A 91 4.21 15.30 -0.95
CA ALA A 91 4.42 16.70 -0.61
C ALA A 91 3.12 17.54 -0.69
N ILE A 92 2.26 17.27 -1.68
CA ILE A 92 0.98 17.96 -1.85
C ILE A 92 -0.01 17.61 -0.72
N ASN A 93 -0.14 16.34 -0.35
CA ASN A 93 -1.07 15.92 0.71
C ASN A 93 -0.71 16.50 2.09
N GLU A 94 0.58 16.59 2.42
CA GLU A 94 1.01 17.16 3.69
C GLU A 94 0.82 18.69 3.73
N SER A 95 0.92 19.36 2.58
CA SER A 95 0.64 20.79 2.45
C SER A 95 -0.86 21.13 2.55
N GLN A 96 -1.73 20.26 2.03
CA GLN A 96 -3.19 20.42 2.12
C GLN A 96 -3.72 20.23 3.54
N ARG A 97 -3.13 19.33 4.33
CA ARG A 97 -3.51 19.10 5.73
C ARG A 97 -3.31 20.34 6.62
N ILE A 98 -2.35 21.20 6.29
CA ILE A 98 -1.93 22.35 7.11
C ILE A 98 -2.65 23.66 6.71
N LEU A 99 -3.10 23.82 5.46
CA LEU A 99 -3.48 25.14 4.90
C LEU A 99 -4.99 25.42 4.77
N SER A 100 -5.86 24.52 5.27
CA SER A 100 -7.30 24.56 4.97
C SER A 100 -8.10 25.76 5.53
N LYS A 101 -7.60 26.51 6.52
CA LYS A 101 -8.38 27.61 7.13
C LYS A 101 -8.19 29.00 6.51
N ASN A 102 -7.07 29.29 5.84
CA ASN A 102 -6.78 30.64 5.32
C ASN A 102 -6.69 30.75 3.79
N PHE A 103 -6.78 29.63 3.06
CA PHE A 103 -6.54 29.62 1.61
C PHE A 103 -7.66 30.29 0.79
N LYS A 104 -8.94 30.14 1.20
CA LYS A 104 -10.10 30.75 0.51
C LYS A 104 -10.06 32.28 0.46
N LYS A 105 -9.39 32.94 1.41
CA LYS A 105 -9.38 34.40 1.54
C LYS A 105 -8.37 35.08 0.61
N VAL A 106 -7.31 34.36 0.19
CA VAL A 106 -6.20 34.92 -0.59
C VAL A 106 -6.36 34.70 -2.09
N TRP A 107 -7.08 33.66 -2.53
CA TRP A 107 -7.12 33.26 -3.94
C TRP A 107 -8.55 33.23 -4.55
N GLY A 108 -9.38 34.21 -4.20
CA GLY A 108 -10.76 34.33 -4.67
C GLY A 108 -10.94 34.72 -6.15
N LYS A 109 -9.88 34.82 -6.95
CA LYS A 109 -9.96 35.13 -8.39
C LYS A 109 -8.91 34.34 -9.18
N GLY A 110 -9.32 33.21 -9.72
CA GLY A 110 -8.46 32.37 -10.58
C GLY A 110 -8.79 30.88 -10.49
N ILE A 111 -10.08 30.53 -10.51
CA ILE A 111 -10.55 29.15 -10.35
C ILE A 111 -10.74 28.53 -11.73
N GLY A 112 -9.73 27.80 -12.20
CA GLY A 112 -9.83 26.93 -13.39
C GLY A 112 -9.11 25.60 -13.17
N ASN A 113 -7.89 25.64 -12.62
CA ASN A 113 -7.05 24.45 -12.50
C ASN A 113 -7.19 23.66 -11.19
N VAL A 114 -7.82 24.21 -10.14
CA VAL A 114 -8.01 23.51 -8.85
C VAL A 114 -8.98 22.32 -8.99
N GLY A 115 -9.92 22.39 -9.94
CA GLY A 115 -10.87 21.29 -10.20
C GLY A 115 -10.20 20.03 -10.74
N LYS A 116 -9.15 20.17 -11.56
CA LYS A 116 -8.37 19.05 -12.14
C LYS A 116 -7.53 18.34 -11.09
N THR A 117 -6.86 19.09 -10.21
CA THR A 117 -6.01 18.52 -9.16
C THR A 117 -6.81 17.82 -8.06
N LEU A 118 -8.04 18.27 -7.79
CA LEU A 118 -8.98 17.59 -6.88
C LEU A 118 -9.54 16.29 -7.50
N THR A 119 -9.75 16.24 -8.81
CA THR A 119 -10.17 15.00 -9.51
C THR A 119 -9.03 13.98 -9.54
N GLU A 120 -7.79 14.42 -9.73
CA GLU A 120 -6.60 13.56 -9.66
C GLU A 120 -6.35 13.02 -8.24
N ALA A 121 -6.51 13.82 -7.19
CA ALA A 121 -6.46 13.33 -5.80
C ALA A 121 -7.59 12.32 -5.49
N SER A 122 -8.78 12.48 -6.11
CA SER A 122 -9.91 11.52 -6.00
C SER A 122 -9.73 10.23 -6.83
N SER A 123 -8.66 10.14 -7.61
CA SER A 123 -8.27 8.94 -8.38
C SER A 123 -7.26 8.06 -7.62
N ILE A 124 -6.64 8.59 -6.57
CA ILE A 124 -5.72 7.89 -5.69
C ILE A 124 -6.55 7.31 -4.55
N GLY A 125 -7.00 6.06 -4.69
CA GLY A 125 -7.86 5.42 -3.69
C GLY A 125 -7.24 5.43 -2.29
N LYS A 126 -8.10 5.41 -1.27
CA LYS A 126 -7.77 5.41 0.15
C LYS A 126 -6.94 4.19 0.56
N TYR A 127 -7.22 3.03 -0.02
CA TYR A 127 -6.64 1.76 0.41
C TYR A 127 -5.48 1.33 -0.48
N THR A 128 -4.46 2.19 -0.68
CA THR A 128 -3.28 1.84 -1.51
C THR A 128 -2.40 0.76 -0.86
N LYS A 129 -1.52 0.14 -1.66
CA LYS A 129 -0.51 -0.80 -1.14
C LYS A 129 0.42 -0.14 -0.10
N GLU A 130 0.76 1.13 -0.27
CA GLU A 130 1.60 1.90 0.67
C GLU A 130 0.86 2.19 1.99
N ALA A 131 -0.45 2.40 1.94
CA ALA A 131 -1.27 2.55 3.14
C ALA A 131 -1.33 1.23 3.91
N ILE A 132 -1.59 0.11 3.21
CA ILE A 132 -1.67 -1.23 3.78
C ILE A 132 -0.32 -1.68 4.36
N ALA A 133 0.80 -1.36 3.72
CA ALA A 133 2.13 -1.76 4.17
C ALA A 133 2.52 -1.21 5.55
N LYS A 134 1.92 -0.09 5.96
CA LYS A 134 2.15 0.54 7.27
C LYS A 134 1.39 -0.17 8.40
N GLU A 135 0.34 -0.90 8.06
CA GLU A 135 -0.44 -1.65 9.03
C GLU A 135 0.33 -2.89 9.47
N LYS A 136 0.17 -3.22 10.75
CA LYS A 136 0.70 -4.47 11.28
C LYS A 136 -0.09 -5.63 10.67
N GLY A 137 0.62 -6.65 10.19
CA GLY A 137 0.05 -7.82 9.54
C GLY A 137 0.73 -9.12 9.96
N PHE A 138 0.25 -10.21 9.38
CA PHE A 138 0.68 -11.57 9.63
C PHE A 138 2.20 -11.76 9.62
N THR A 139 2.89 -11.26 8.59
CA THR A 139 4.35 -11.41 8.46
C THR A 139 5.15 -10.70 9.55
N ASP A 140 4.59 -9.68 10.21
CA ASP A 140 5.26 -9.00 11.31
C ASP A 140 5.16 -9.78 12.63
N ILE A 141 4.10 -10.60 12.80
CA ILE A 141 3.86 -11.35 14.04
C ILE A 141 4.33 -12.81 13.94
N LEU A 142 4.31 -13.39 12.74
CA LEU A 142 4.58 -14.81 12.52
C LEU A 142 5.92 -15.27 13.12
N PRO A 143 7.07 -14.59 12.93
CA PRO A 143 8.34 -15.07 13.49
C PRO A 143 8.31 -15.28 15.01
N ASN A 144 7.63 -14.39 15.74
CA ASN A 144 7.48 -14.50 17.18
C ASN A 144 6.52 -15.63 17.59
N LEU A 145 5.47 -15.88 16.80
CA LEU A 145 4.55 -17.00 17.02
C LEU A 145 5.25 -18.34 16.78
N LEU A 146 6.04 -18.46 15.72
CA LEU A 146 6.82 -19.66 15.41
C LEU A 146 7.84 -19.97 16.51
N LYS A 147 8.58 -18.95 16.97
CA LYS A 147 9.54 -19.09 18.08
C LYS A 147 8.88 -19.62 19.35
N LYS A 148 7.67 -19.15 19.70
CA LYS A 148 6.92 -19.63 20.87
C LYS A 148 6.52 -21.11 20.77
N GLU A 149 6.27 -21.58 19.56
CA GLU A 149 5.87 -22.97 19.29
C GLU A 149 7.06 -23.90 19.00
N GLY A 150 8.29 -23.37 19.03
CA GLY A 150 9.51 -24.09 18.67
C GLY A 150 9.44 -24.60 17.23
N LEU A 151 9.06 -23.73 16.30
CA LEU A 151 8.94 -24.01 14.87
C LEU A 151 9.86 -23.09 14.06
N THR A 152 10.41 -23.63 12.98
CA THR A 152 11.04 -22.86 11.91
C THR A 152 10.00 -22.40 10.90
N MET A 153 10.39 -21.50 9.97
CA MET A 153 9.53 -21.15 8.84
C MET A 153 9.27 -22.36 7.92
N ASP A 154 10.25 -23.23 7.75
CA ASP A 154 10.13 -24.42 6.91
C ASP A 154 9.15 -25.43 7.50
N ASP A 155 9.19 -25.65 8.82
CA ASP A 155 8.19 -26.47 9.51
C ASP A 155 6.78 -25.91 9.27
N PHE A 156 6.63 -24.58 9.37
CA PHE A 156 5.35 -23.92 9.19
C PHE A 156 4.84 -24.05 7.75
N HIS A 157 5.70 -23.80 6.74
CA HIS A 157 5.37 -24.00 5.33
C HIS A 157 4.95 -25.44 5.04
N TYR A 158 5.74 -26.40 5.51
CA TYR A 158 5.44 -27.83 5.38
C TYR A 158 4.06 -28.17 5.94
N MET A 159 3.73 -27.66 7.14
CA MET A 159 2.44 -27.96 7.76
C MET A 159 1.27 -27.31 7.01
N MET A 160 1.38 -26.06 6.55
CA MET A 160 0.31 -25.38 5.82
C MET A 160 0.00 -26.03 4.46
N GLN A 161 0.99 -26.64 3.82
CA GLN A 161 0.86 -27.30 2.52
C GLN A 161 0.18 -28.68 2.59
N LYS A 162 0.04 -29.24 3.79
CA LYS A 162 -0.63 -30.51 4.03
C LYS A 162 -2.04 -30.30 4.53
N HIS A 163 -2.96 -31.14 4.04
CA HIS A 163 -4.29 -31.19 4.61
C HIS A 163 -4.20 -31.60 6.10
N ALA A 164 -5.06 -31.02 6.93
CA ALA A 164 -5.00 -31.18 8.38
C ALA A 164 -5.08 -32.64 8.86
N ASN A 165 -5.75 -33.51 8.12
CA ASN A 165 -5.82 -34.96 8.42
C ASN A 165 -4.49 -35.71 8.20
N ALA A 166 -3.54 -35.12 7.47
CA ALA A 166 -2.22 -35.69 7.21
C ALA A 166 -1.15 -35.19 8.19
N LEU A 167 -1.54 -34.32 9.13
CA LEU A 167 -0.67 -33.79 10.17
C LEU A 167 -0.84 -34.58 11.47
N THR A 168 0.23 -34.66 12.25
CA THR A 168 0.19 -35.25 13.59
C THR A 168 -0.68 -34.39 14.53
N PRO A 169 -1.24 -34.98 15.59
CA PRO A 169 -2.00 -34.23 16.60
C PRO A 169 -1.22 -33.07 17.22
N ASN A 170 0.11 -33.19 17.35
CA ASN A 170 0.95 -32.12 17.89
C ASN A 170 1.12 -30.95 16.90
N GLU A 171 1.36 -31.23 15.61
CA GLU A 171 1.42 -30.22 14.56
C GLU A 171 0.11 -29.43 14.46
N ILE A 172 -1.04 -30.13 14.48
CA ILE A 172 -2.36 -29.48 14.50
C ILE A 172 -2.54 -28.58 15.72
N LYS A 173 -2.09 -29.01 16.91
CA LYS A 173 -2.15 -28.19 18.12
C LYS A 173 -1.30 -26.93 17.98
N LYS A 174 -0.08 -27.03 17.43
CA LYS A 174 0.80 -25.87 17.19
C LYS A 174 0.16 -24.89 16.18
N LEU A 175 -0.28 -25.37 15.02
CA LEU A 175 -0.96 -24.54 14.02
C LEU A 175 -2.22 -23.85 14.60
N THR A 176 -3.01 -24.59 15.38
CA THR A 176 -4.21 -24.05 16.03
C THR A 176 -3.87 -22.92 17.00
N ARG A 177 -2.78 -23.05 17.79
CA ARG A 177 -2.32 -21.98 18.69
C ARG A 177 -1.82 -20.76 17.93
N ILE A 178 -1.04 -20.95 16.86
CA ILE A 178 -0.61 -19.86 15.98
C ILE A 178 -1.84 -19.14 15.41
N ARG A 179 -2.79 -19.89 14.83
CA ARG A 179 -3.97 -19.32 14.19
C ARG A 179 -4.85 -18.54 15.16
N LYS A 180 -5.02 -19.03 16.39
CA LYS A 180 -5.77 -18.35 17.46
C LYS A 180 -5.08 -17.09 18.00
N ALA A 181 -3.76 -17.00 17.88
CA ALA A 181 -3.00 -15.82 18.28
C ALA A 181 -3.08 -14.67 17.26
N ILE A 182 -3.54 -14.96 16.03
CA ILE A 182 -3.79 -13.95 15.00
C ILE A 182 -5.11 -13.24 15.34
N PRO A 183 -5.13 -11.90 15.42
CA PRO A 183 -6.35 -11.16 15.75
C PRO A 183 -7.51 -11.48 14.81
N LYS A 184 -8.70 -11.72 15.39
CA LYS A 184 -9.94 -11.77 14.61
C LYS A 184 -10.23 -10.37 14.07
N PRO A 185 -10.61 -10.21 12.79
CA PRO A 185 -10.93 -8.90 12.24
C PRO A 185 -12.15 -8.30 12.94
N ASP A 186 -12.09 -6.99 13.18
CA ASP A 186 -13.18 -6.19 13.71
C ASP A 186 -13.81 -5.31 12.63
N LYS A 187 -14.80 -4.47 13.00
CA LYS A 187 -15.49 -3.55 12.08
C LYS A 187 -14.56 -2.53 11.39
N ASN A 188 -13.40 -2.26 11.97
CA ASN A 188 -12.44 -1.29 11.46
C ASN A 188 -11.32 -1.95 10.65
N THR A 189 -11.27 -3.28 10.62
CA THR A 189 -10.24 -4.03 9.94
C THR A 189 -10.49 -3.97 8.43
N LEU A 190 -9.45 -3.57 7.68
CA LEU A 190 -9.52 -3.57 6.22
C LEU A 190 -9.42 -5.00 5.69
N MET A 191 -10.51 -5.51 5.15
CA MET A 191 -10.60 -6.81 4.51
C MET A 191 -10.30 -6.70 3.03
N GLN A 192 -9.96 -7.82 2.39
CA GLN A 192 -9.90 -7.89 0.94
C GLN A 192 -10.41 -9.23 0.37
N LYS A 193 -10.92 -9.15 -0.85
CA LYS A 193 -11.31 -10.28 -1.69
C LYS A 193 -10.57 -10.22 -3.03
N VAL A 194 -9.84 -11.27 -3.37
CA VAL A 194 -9.27 -11.43 -4.71
C VAL A 194 -10.28 -12.12 -5.62
N VAL A 195 -10.46 -11.59 -6.82
CA VAL A 195 -11.41 -12.02 -7.85
C VAL A 195 -10.76 -12.00 -9.23
N THR A 196 -11.31 -12.76 -10.19
CA THR A 196 -10.82 -12.75 -11.57
C THR A 196 -11.05 -11.38 -12.21
N LYS A 197 -10.33 -11.09 -13.31
CA LYS A 197 -10.53 -9.85 -14.06
C LYS A 197 -11.97 -9.71 -14.57
N GLU A 198 -12.55 -10.82 -15.04
CA GLU A 198 -13.95 -10.87 -15.45
C GLU A 198 -14.90 -10.53 -14.29
N THR A 199 -14.69 -11.15 -13.12
CA THR A 199 -15.52 -10.92 -11.93
C THR A 199 -15.40 -9.47 -11.45
N MET A 200 -14.21 -8.89 -11.47
CA MET A 200 -13.99 -7.46 -11.20
C MET A 200 -14.83 -6.57 -12.12
N ASN A 201 -14.84 -6.83 -13.43
CA ASN A 201 -15.64 -6.06 -14.38
C ASN A 201 -17.13 -6.20 -14.09
N ARG A 202 -17.61 -7.41 -13.77
CA ARG A 202 -19.01 -7.64 -13.35
C ARG A 202 -19.38 -6.86 -12.08
N TYR A 203 -18.47 -6.72 -11.12
CA TYR A 203 -18.67 -5.85 -9.94
C TYR A 203 -18.84 -4.37 -10.34
N ILE A 204 -17.98 -3.89 -11.24
CA ILE A 204 -18.02 -2.52 -11.76
C ILE A 204 -19.30 -2.26 -12.56
N GLU A 205 -19.78 -3.25 -13.30
CA GLU A 205 -21.05 -3.21 -14.04
C GLU A 205 -22.29 -3.30 -13.13
N GLY A 206 -22.11 -3.51 -11.82
CA GLY A 206 -23.21 -3.61 -10.85
C GLY A 206 -23.93 -4.96 -10.81
N LYS A 207 -23.34 -6.03 -11.39
CA LYS A 207 -23.99 -7.35 -11.51
C LYS A 207 -24.02 -8.18 -10.23
N TYR A 208 -23.37 -7.73 -9.15
CA TYR A 208 -23.29 -8.42 -7.86
C TYR A 208 -24.07 -7.73 -6.73
N ALA A 209 -24.99 -6.82 -7.06
CA ALA A 209 -25.88 -6.15 -6.10
C ALA A 209 -25.18 -5.47 -4.90
N GLY A 210 -23.90 -5.12 -5.05
CA GLY A 210 -23.14 -4.46 -4.00
C GLY A 210 -22.75 -5.36 -2.82
N GLU A 211 -22.59 -6.66 -3.03
CA GLU A 211 -22.28 -7.61 -1.97
C GLU A 211 -20.96 -8.38 -2.16
N VAL A 212 -20.33 -8.77 -1.04
CA VAL A 212 -19.14 -9.62 -1.00
C VAL A 212 -19.34 -10.80 -0.05
N GLY A 213 -18.75 -11.94 -0.40
CA GLY A 213 -18.76 -13.14 0.43
C GLY A 213 -17.66 -14.13 0.03
N GLY A 214 -17.70 -15.32 0.64
CA GLY A 214 -16.73 -16.38 0.42
C GLY A 214 -15.37 -16.10 1.06
N SER A 215 -14.30 -16.65 0.49
CA SER A 215 -12.95 -16.59 1.06
C SER A 215 -12.34 -15.19 0.93
N VAL A 216 -11.96 -14.60 2.05
CA VAL A 216 -11.39 -13.25 2.20
C VAL A 216 -10.16 -13.28 3.12
N ALA A 217 -9.37 -12.22 3.11
CA ALA A 217 -8.22 -12.04 3.99
C ALA A 217 -8.20 -10.63 4.59
N ILE A 218 -7.49 -10.43 5.71
CA ILE A 218 -7.15 -9.08 6.16
C ILE A 218 -6.12 -8.52 5.18
N ALA A 219 -6.29 -7.28 4.71
CA ALA A 219 -5.43 -6.70 3.69
C ALA A 219 -3.95 -6.64 4.14
N SER A 220 -3.70 -6.25 5.40
CA SER A 220 -2.34 -6.18 5.95
C SER A 220 -1.67 -7.54 6.11
N ASP A 221 -2.43 -8.63 6.27
CA ASP A 221 -1.91 -10.00 6.34
C ASP A 221 -1.38 -10.50 5.00
N THR A 222 -1.69 -9.80 3.91
CA THR A 222 -1.28 -10.15 2.55
C THR A 222 -0.21 -9.21 1.98
N LYS A 223 0.31 -8.27 2.78
CA LYS A 223 1.20 -7.20 2.28
C LYS A 223 2.53 -7.67 1.68
N HIS A 224 2.91 -8.93 1.91
CA HIS A 224 4.04 -9.57 1.24
C HIS A 224 3.72 -10.06 -0.18
N LEU A 225 2.44 -10.22 -0.54
CA LEU A 225 1.98 -10.56 -1.87
C LEU A 225 1.84 -9.27 -2.69
N LYS A 226 2.74 -9.06 -3.65
CA LYS A 226 2.87 -7.76 -4.32
C LYS A 226 2.33 -7.76 -5.75
N THR A 227 2.45 -8.90 -6.41
CA THR A 227 2.10 -9.11 -7.82
C THR A 227 0.87 -10.01 -7.94
N PHE A 228 0.23 -10.02 -9.12
CA PHE A 228 -0.82 -11.01 -9.38
C PHE A 228 -0.30 -12.45 -9.22
N GLU A 229 0.92 -12.75 -9.66
CA GLU A 229 1.55 -14.06 -9.43
C GLU A 229 1.68 -14.41 -7.94
N ASP A 230 2.04 -13.45 -7.09
CA ASP A 230 2.09 -13.69 -5.64
C ASP A 230 0.70 -13.96 -5.06
N TYR A 231 -0.33 -13.23 -5.50
CA TYR A 231 -1.70 -13.54 -5.11
C TYR A 231 -2.14 -14.91 -5.59
N TYR A 232 -1.81 -15.27 -6.83
CA TYR A 232 -2.16 -16.55 -7.44
C TYR A 232 -1.62 -17.73 -6.63
N TYR A 233 -0.31 -17.71 -6.32
CA TYR A 233 0.34 -18.80 -5.58
C TYR A 233 0.17 -18.69 -4.06
N GLY A 234 0.20 -17.48 -3.49
CA GLY A 234 0.04 -17.27 -2.06
C GLY A 234 -1.38 -17.54 -1.56
N LEU A 235 -2.40 -17.19 -2.34
CA LEU A 235 -3.81 -17.46 -2.00
C LEU A 235 -4.37 -18.73 -2.64
N ARG A 236 -3.54 -19.49 -3.38
CA ARG A 236 -3.93 -20.74 -4.06
C ARG A 236 -5.12 -20.59 -4.99
N LEU A 237 -5.04 -19.60 -5.87
CA LEU A 237 -6.05 -19.34 -6.91
C LEU A 237 -5.92 -20.31 -8.09
N ASP A 238 -4.89 -21.18 -8.07
CA ASP A 238 -4.61 -22.26 -9.02
C ASP A 238 -5.49 -23.52 -8.83
N TYR A 239 -6.65 -23.39 -8.19
CA TYR A 239 -7.56 -24.52 -8.02
C TYR A 239 -8.22 -24.92 -9.35
N LYS A 240 -8.15 -26.22 -9.65
CA LYS A 240 -8.77 -26.83 -10.82
C LYS A 240 -10.20 -27.24 -10.49
N LEU A 241 -11.17 -26.70 -11.22
CA LEU A 241 -12.58 -27.03 -11.12
C LEU A 241 -12.86 -28.46 -11.62
N SER A 242 -14.03 -29.00 -11.25
CA SER A 242 -14.47 -30.35 -11.65
C SER A 242 -14.53 -30.57 -13.18
N ASN A 243 -14.77 -29.50 -13.95
CA ASN A 243 -14.75 -29.53 -15.41
C ASN A 243 -13.34 -29.47 -16.01
N GLY A 244 -12.29 -29.53 -15.19
CA GLY A 244 -10.90 -29.52 -15.59
C GLY A 244 -10.32 -28.14 -15.94
N LYS A 245 -11.10 -27.06 -15.80
CA LYS A 245 -10.65 -25.68 -16.03
C LYS A 245 -10.18 -25.03 -14.72
N TYR A 246 -9.34 -24.02 -14.84
CA TYR A 246 -9.04 -23.12 -13.73
C TYR A 246 -10.05 -21.97 -13.70
N GLU A 247 -10.32 -21.42 -12.52
CA GLU A 247 -11.06 -20.17 -12.39
C GLU A 247 -10.14 -18.96 -12.67
N PHE A 248 -8.91 -19.00 -12.15
CA PHE A 248 -7.87 -18.01 -12.44
C PHE A 248 -6.85 -18.55 -13.43
N TYR A 249 -6.53 -17.73 -14.42
CA TYR A 249 -5.49 -17.97 -15.42
C TYR A 249 -4.40 -16.93 -15.24
N LEU A 250 -3.17 -17.36 -14.96
CA LEU A 250 -2.05 -16.46 -14.71
C LEU A 250 -1.72 -15.62 -15.96
N GLU A 251 -2.06 -16.15 -17.14
CA GLU A 251 -1.91 -15.51 -18.44
C GLU A 251 -2.78 -14.25 -18.61
N GLU A 252 -3.82 -14.06 -17.78
CA GLU A 252 -4.63 -12.82 -17.76
C GLU A 252 -3.82 -11.59 -17.31
N GLY A 253 -2.63 -11.81 -16.72
CA GLY A 253 -1.67 -10.77 -16.36
C GLY A 253 -2.09 -9.84 -15.22
N SER A 254 -3.31 -10.02 -14.69
CA SER A 254 -3.90 -9.18 -13.66
C SER A 254 -5.07 -9.86 -12.95
N CYS A 255 -5.38 -9.40 -11.74
CA CYS A 255 -6.60 -9.77 -11.01
C CYS A 255 -7.26 -8.57 -10.35
N GLY A 256 -8.53 -8.74 -9.95
CA GLY A 256 -9.24 -7.76 -9.14
C GLY A 256 -9.01 -8.00 -7.64
N VAL A 257 -8.87 -6.92 -6.88
CA VAL A 257 -8.77 -6.92 -5.42
C VAL A 257 -9.78 -5.92 -4.87
N ILE A 258 -10.82 -6.43 -4.23
CA ILE A 258 -11.84 -5.61 -3.56
C ILE A 258 -11.38 -5.39 -2.13
N ARG A 259 -11.32 -4.15 -1.67
CA ARG A 259 -10.87 -3.74 -0.33
C ARG A 259 -12.03 -3.05 0.39
N PHE A 260 -12.42 -3.58 1.54
CA PHE A 260 -13.64 -3.16 2.21
C PHE A 260 -13.55 -3.22 3.73
N LYS A 261 -14.43 -2.46 4.41
CA LYS A 261 -14.69 -2.59 5.84
C LYS A 261 -16.18 -2.82 6.04
N SER A 262 -16.57 -3.55 7.09
CA SER A 262 -17.99 -3.72 7.40
C SER A 262 -18.21 -4.00 8.88
N THR A 263 -19.29 -3.42 9.42
CA THR A 263 -19.73 -3.64 10.79
C THR A 263 -20.24 -5.05 11.05
N GLU A 264 -20.56 -5.81 9.99
CA GLU A 264 -21.05 -7.19 10.08
C GLU A 264 -19.92 -8.23 10.14
N VAL A 265 -18.70 -7.84 9.74
CA VAL A 265 -17.52 -8.73 9.71
C VAL A 265 -17.29 -9.44 11.05
N PRO A 266 -17.27 -8.77 12.22
CA PRO A 266 -16.96 -9.43 13.49
C PRO A 266 -17.87 -10.61 13.81
N ASP A 267 -19.14 -10.53 13.39
CA ASP A 267 -20.18 -11.50 13.72
C ASP A 267 -20.30 -12.60 12.65
N LYS A 268 -20.14 -12.23 11.37
CA LYS A 268 -20.33 -13.16 10.24
C LYS A 268 -19.08 -13.89 9.79
N ILE A 269 -17.89 -13.38 10.13
CA ILE A 269 -16.64 -13.96 9.64
C ILE A 269 -16.18 -15.15 10.48
N ILE A 270 -15.76 -16.19 9.79
CA ILE A 270 -15.30 -17.45 10.39
C ILE A 270 -13.95 -17.88 9.81
N ILE A 271 -13.27 -18.77 10.54
CA ILE A 271 -12.14 -19.52 9.99
C ILE A 271 -12.74 -20.73 9.26
N PRO A 272 -12.48 -20.92 7.96
CA PRO A 272 -13.04 -22.06 7.22
C PRO A 272 -12.43 -23.36 7.74
N LYS A 273 -13.19 -24.13 8.52
CA LYS A 273 -12.77 -25.42 9.09
C LYS A 273 -13.99 -26.21 9.58
N GLY A 274 -14.04 -27.50 9.30
CA GLY A 274 -15.11 -28.39 9.76
C GLY A 274 -16.43 -28.25 8.96
N GLY A 275 -17.31 -29.23 9.08
CA GLY A 275 -18.67 -29.15 8.54
C GLY A 275 -18.67 -29.08 7.01
N THR A 276 -19.32 -28.08 6.42
CA THR A 276 -19.37 -27.90 4.96
C THR A 276 -18.00 -27.67 4.32
N PHE A 277 -17.00 -27.24 5.09
CA PHE A 277 -15.63 -27.09 4.62
C PHE A 277 -14.87 -28.42 4.52
N ASP A 278 -15.35 -29.50 5.15
CA ASP A 278 -14.69 -30.81 5.10
C ASP A 278 -14.81 -31.47 3.72
N GLU A 279 -15.73 -30.99 2.88
CA GLU A 279 -15.91 -31.42 1.48
C GLU A 279 -15.00 -30.66 0.50
N TRP A 280 -14.25 -29.65 0.97
CA TRP A 280 -13.41 -28.84 0.10
C TRP A 280 -12.13 -29.59 -0.26
N ASN A 281 -11.88 -29.71 -1.56
CA ASN A 281 -10.69 -30.35 -2.08
C ASN A 281 -9.45 -29.46 -1.96
N TYR A 282 -8.28 -30.08 -2.07
CA TYR A 282 -7.02 -29.38 -2.28
C TYR A 282 -7.17 -28.36 -3.43
N PRO A 283 -6.75 -27.09 -3.25
CA PRO A 283 -5.68 -26.59 -2.37
C PRO A 283 -6.08 -26.19 -0.95
N PHE A 284 -7.36 -26.32 -0.59
CA PHE A 284 -7.80 -26.12 0.79
C PHE A 284 -7.19 -27.18 1.70
N THR A 285 -6.63 -26.76 2.85
CA THR A 285 -5.93 -27.67 3.76
C THR A 285 -6.58 -27.81 5.13
N SER A 286 -7.66 -27.07 5.43
CA SER A 286 -8.33 -27.11 6.74
C SER A 286 -7.41 -26.74 7.93
N THR A 287 -6.29 -26.06 7.64
CA THR A 287 -5.31 -25.59 8.63
C THR A 287 -5.65 -24.21 9.19
N GLY A 288 -6.56 -23.47 8.54
CA GLY A 288 -6.87 -22.06 8.80
C GLY A 288 -5.92 -21.09 8.11
N PHE A 289 -5.08 -21.58 7.19
CA PHE A 289 -4.17 -20.83 6.36
C PHE A 289 -4.28 -21.32 4.92
N THR A 290 -4.08 -20.43 3.95
CA THR A 290 -3.87 -20.85 2.57
C THR A 290 -2.55 -21.61 2.52
N SER A 291 -2.50 -22.68 1.72
CA SER A 291 -1.30 -23.53 1.73
C SER A 291 -0.05 -22.83 1.20
N GLY A 292 -0.21 -21.86 0.29
CA GLY A 292 0.88 -21.27 -0.46
C GLY A 292 1.64 -22.31 -1.30
N ASN A 293 2.16 -21.92 -2.46
CA ASN A 293 3.05 -22.76 -3.25
C ASN A 293 4.07 -21.91 -4.01
N ASN A 294 4.94 -22.55 -4.77
CA ASN A 294 5.95 -21.88 -5.60
C ASN A 294 6.81 -20.86 -4.80
N GLY A 295 7.15 -21.22 -3.56
CA GLY A 295 7.93 -20.39 -2.64
C GLY A 295 7.17 -19.23 -2.01
N ARG A 296 5.86 -19.09 -2.24
CA ARG A 296 5.03 -18.04 -1.62
C ARG A 296 4.46 -18.52 -0.30
N LEU A 297 4.61 -17.67 0.72
CA LEU A 297 3.99 -17.84 2.02
C LEU A 297 2.48 -17.60 1.93
N GLY A 298 1.69 -18.56 2.42
CA GLY A 298 0.25 -18.42 2.56
C GLY A 298 -0.19 -17.37 3.58
N VAL A 299 -1.48 -17.20 3.75
CA VAL A 299 -2.08 -16.19 4.64
C VAL A 299 -3.12 -16.81 5.56
N PRO A 300 -3.45 -16.20 6.71
CA PRO A 300 -4.56 -16.62 7.53
C PRO A 300 -5.87 -16.54 6.75
N GLU A 301 -6.62 -17.64 6.70
CA GLU A 301 -7.88 -17.70 5.96
C GLU A 301 -9.04 -17.19 6.80
N TRP A 302 -9.93 -16.47 6.12
CA TRP A 302 -11.23 -16.11 6.62
C TRP A 302 -12.30 -16.40 5.55
N ASN A 303 -13.52 -16.67 5.99
CA ASN A 303 -14.65 -16.90 5.10
C ASN A 303 -15.86 -16.11 5.61
N LEU A 304 -16.62 -15.55 4.67
CA LEU A 304 -17.93 -14.95 4.86
C LEU A 304 -18.97 -15.90 4.23
N PRO A 305 -19.57 -16.81 5.00
CA PRO A 305 -20.55 -17.77 4.47
C PRO A 305 -21.80 -17.07 3.95
N GLU A 306 -22.21 -16.02 4.67
CA GLU A 306 -23.24 -15.08 4.24
C GLU A 306 -22.60 -13.87 3.58
N ARG A 307 -23.23 -13.41 2.50
CA ARG A 307 -22.84 -12.17 1.85
C ARG A 307 -23.14 -10.97 2.74
N ILE A 308 -22.28 -9.97 2.65
CA ILE A 308 -22.42 -8.68 3.32
C ILE A 308 -22.37 -7.55 2.29
N LYS A 309 -22.98 -6.42 2.62
CA LYS A 309 -23.02 -5.27 1.73
C LYS A 309 -21.75 -4.44 1.83
N PHE A 310 -21.34 -3.87 0.69
CA PHE A 310 -20.35 -2.81 0.69
C PHE A 310 -20.91 -1.54 1.30
N THR A 311 -20.00 -0.68 1.74
CA THR A 311 -20.29 0.66 2.25
C THR A 311 -19.59 1.72 1.40
N ASP A 312 -20.05 2.95 1.52
CA ASP A 312 -19.46 4.09 0.82
C ASP A 312 -17.94 4.16 0.97
N GLY A 313 -17.24 4.23 -0.16
CA GLY A 313 -15.79 4.34 -0.19
C GLY A 313 -15.03 3.01 -0.14
N ASP A 314 -15.71 1.86 -0.16
CA ASP A 314 -15.07 0.57 -0.46
C ASP A 314 -14.53 0.59 -1.90
N GLU A 315 -13.41 -0.09 -2.14
CA GLU A 315 -12.63 0.09 -3.38
C GLU A 315 -12.39 -1.20 -4.11
N ILE A 316 -12.40 -1.16 -5.43
CA ILE A 316 -11.97 -2.26 -6.28
C ILE A 316 -10.74 -1.85 -7.09
N TRP A 317 -9.68 -2.63 -6.96
CA TRP A 317 -8.37 -2.40 -7.56
C TRP A 317 -8.04 -3.50 -8.56
N GLU A 318 -7.27 -3.19 -9.59
CA GLU A 318 -6.61 -4.17 -10.46
C GLU A 318 -5.13 -4.25 -10.09
N VAL A 319 -4.63 -5.46 -9.86
CA VAL A 319 -3.23 -5.74 -9.53
C VAL A 319 -2.59 -6.48 -10.69
N PHE A 320 -1.42 -6.02 -11.14
CA PHE A 320 -0.70 -6.57 -12.28
C PHE A 320 0.50 -7.43 -11.87
N ASN A 321 1.07 -8.18 -12.82
CA ASN A 321 2.27 -8.99 -12.61
C ASN A 321 3.53 -8.19 -12.27
N ASP A 322 3.62 -6.93 -12.67
CA ASP A 322 4.73 -6.02 -12.32
C ASP A 322 4.57 -5.40 -10.90
N GLY A 323 3.48 -5.71 -10.20
CA GLY A 323 3.16 -5.19 -8.87
C GLY A 323 2.61 -3.76 -8.87
N THR A 324 2.29 -3.20 -10.03
CA THR A 324 1.49 -1.98 -10.13
C THR A 324 0.04 -2.28 -9.74
N GLN A 325 -0.65 -1.26 -9.21
CA GLN A 325 -2.06 -1.35 -8.85
C GLN A 325 -2.80 -0.14 -9.41
N ARG A 326 -3.97 -0.38 -10.01
CA ARG A 326 -4.85 0.67 -10.52
C ARG A 326 -6.19 0.62 -9.81
N LEU A 327 -6.64 1.75 -9.26
CA LEU A 327 -8.01 1.86 -8.76
C LEU A 327 -8.97 1.78 -9.95
N ARG A 328 -9.92 0.84 -9.90
CA ARG A 328 -10.90 0.60 -10.96
C ARG A 328 -12.28 1.11 -10.61
N GLY A 329 -12.62 1.21 -9.33
CA GLY A 329 -13.87 1.82 -8.88
C GLY A 329 -13.97 2.01 -7.38
N VAL A 330 -14.89 2.88 -6.98
CA VAL A 330 -15.23 3.16 -5.57
C VAL A 330 -16.72 2.95 -5.39
N TYR A 331 -17.11 2.19 -4.37
CA TYR A 331 -18.51 1.88 -4.09
C TYR A 331 -19.26 3.14 -3.65
N ASN A 332 -20.42 3.33 -4.24
CA ASN A 332 -21.39 4.35 -3.87
C ASN A 332 -22.69 3.64 -3.46
N GLU A 333 -23.04 3.76 -2.19
CA GLU A 333 -24.17 3.11 -1.52
C GLU A 333 -25.51 3.64 -2.06
N ASP A 334 -25.61 4.95 -2.30
CA ASP A 334 -26.82 5.57 -2.90
C ASP A 334 -27.15 4.98 -4.28
N LEU A 335 -26.12 4.72 -5.09
CA LEU A 335 -26.24 4.12 -6.41
C LEU A 335 -26.18 2.58 -6.40
N GLY A 336 -25.90 1.98 -5.24
CA GLY A 336 -25.79 0.53 -5.05
C GLY A 336 -24.69 -0.15 -5.88
N LYS A 337 -23.66 0.59 -6.34
CA LYS A 337 -22.64 0.05 -7.26
C LYS A 337 -21.29 0.76 -7.16
N PHE A 338 -20.26 0.13 -7.72
CA PHE A 338 -18.97 0.78 -7.92
C PHE A 338 -19.04 1.81 -9.05
N ILE A 339 -18.48 3.00 -8.80
CA ILE A 339 -18.30 4.04 -9.80
C ILE A 339 -16.88 3.95 -10.34
N SER A 340 -16.77 3.69 -11.65
CA SER A 340 -15.50 3.51 -12.35
C SER A 340 -14.58 4.74 -12.23
N LYS A 341 -13.27 4.50 -12.24
CA LYS A 341 -12.23 5.53 -12.13
C LYS A 341 -11.28 5.58 -13.32
#